data_AF-W8YDD2-F1
#
_entry.id   AF-W8YDD2-F1
#
_cell.length_a   1.000
_cell.length_b   1.000
_cell.length_c   1.000
_cell.angle_alpha   90.00
_cell.angle_beta   90.00
_cell.angle_gamma   90.00
#
_symmetry.space_group_name_H-M   'P 1'
#
loop_
_entity.id
_entity.type
_entity.pdbx_description
1 polymer ?
#
loop_
_entity_poly.entity_id
_entity_poly.type
_entity_poly.pdbx_seq_one_letter_code
_entity_poly.pdbx_strand_id
1 'polypeptide(L)'
;MNFKKLLLTIGCFSLFLVPLQTNVNAQERQPIISHKDTTNPSVSSSSFFPFTPLNSKELYTPSPASFPQQLIIVQTSGNYNQQEASNMIRRISSIDSKTLYALYNKNVRIKLINFPLTHLPEYSYLRGKVPRGWERTGYTWDSVPGAGGNPVVARIGYSNYGNMHTSINLELHETAHAIDRYVFQNISYSQEFLRIHSYEYKSFSNSSYYYYPEEYFAEAYAYYYLNSSTREMLKTLVPYTYQFIQKLPLRL
;
A
#
# COMPACT_ATOMS: atom_id res chain seq x y z
N MET A 1 18.33 6.97 39.33
CA MET A 1 17.72 5.69 38.95
C MET A 1 17.77 5.61 37.42
N ASN A 2 18.75 4.88 36.88
CA ASN A 2 19.04 4.84 35.45
C ASN A 2 18.03 3.94 34.72
N PHE A 3 17.11 4.53 33.96
CA PHE A 3 16.27 3.77 33.03
C PHE A 3 17.15 3.25 31.88
N LYS A 4 17.50 1.97 31.95
CA LYS A 4 18.00 1.23 30.79
C LYS A 4 16.91 1.28 29.72
N LYS A 5 17.20 1.94 28.59
CA LYS A 5 16.46 1.77 27.34
C LYS A 5 16.53 0.29 26.97
N LEU A 6 15.47 -0.45 27.26
CA LEU A 6 15.29 -1.79 26.72
C LEU A 6 15.04 -1.61 25.21
N LEU A 7 16.00 -2.01 24.38
CA LEU A 7 15.77 -2.08 22.93
C LEU A 7 14.72 -3.15 22.69
N LEU A 8 13.47 -2.73 22.47
CA LEU A 8 12.41 -3.61 22.01
C LEU A 8 12.50 -3.70 20.49
N THR A 9 12.82 -4.88 19.95
CA THR A 9 12.74 -5.14 18.52
C THR A 9 11.28 -5.38 18.15
N ILE A 10 10.56 -4.31 17.81
CA ILE A 10 9.15 -4.32 17.47
C ILE A 10 8.98 -4.23 15.94
N GLY A 11 8.66 -5.35 15.30
CA GLY A 11 8.36 -5.41 13.86
C GLY A 11 6.99 -4.79 13.50
N CYS A 12 6.89 -4.21 12.31
CA CYS A 12 5.65 -3.74 11.69
C CYS A 12 4.95 -4.91 10.97
N PHE A 13 3.80 -5.36 11.47
CA PHE A 13 3.17 -6.56 10.91
C PHE A 13 2.31 -6.25 9.69
N SER A 14 2.67 -6.85 8.55
CA SER A 14 1.81 -6.97 7.38
C SER A 14 0.78 -8.09 7.58
N LEU A 15 -0.49 -7.81 7.25
CA LEU A 15 -1.59 -8.78 7.36
C LEU A 15 -1.58 -9.71 6.15
N PHE A 16 -0.94 -10.88 6.28
CA PHE A 16 -1.03 -11.94 5.29
C PHE A 16 -2.17 -12.91 5.61
N LEU A 17 -3.28 -12.82 4.86
CA LEU A 17 -4.14 -13.97 4.61
C LEU A 17 -3.57 -14.74 3.41
N VAL A 18 -3.19 -16.00 3.64
CA VAL A 18 -2.93 -16.98 2.59
C VAL A 18 -4.29 -17.35 1.96
N PRO A 19 -4.51 -17.17 0.64
CA PRO A 19 -5.73 -17.64 0.02
C PRO A 19 -5.70 -19.17 -0.08
N LEU A 20 -6.68 -19.83 0.54
CA LEU A 20 -6.99 -21.24 0.27
C LEU A 20 -7.51 -21.32 -1.18
N GLN A 21 -6.73 -21.90 -2.10
CA GLN A 21 -7.23 -22.27 -3.42
C GLN A 21 -8.09 -23.54 -3.29
N THR A 22 -9.41 -23.37 -3.19
CA THR A 22 -10.34 -24.48 -3.44
C THR A 22 -10.65 -24.52 -4.93
N ASN A 23 -10.03 -25.45 -5.64
CA ASN A 23 -10.46 -25.85 -6.98
C ASN A 23 -11.80 -26.57 -6.87
N VAL A 24 -12.90 -25.91 -7.28
CA VAL A 24 -14.15 -26.60 -7.60
C VAL A 24 -14.39 -26.44 -9.09
N ASN A 25 -14.16 -27.55 -9.78
CA ASN A 25 -14.46 -27.76 -11.18
C ASN A 25 -15.95 -28.10 -11.26
N ALA A 26 -16.76 -27.22 -11.85
CA ALA A 26 -18.15 -27.51 -12.17
C ALA A 26 -18.44 -27.01 -13.59
N GLN A 27 -18.39 -27.95 -14.54
CA GLN A 27 -19.01 -27.81 -15.84
C GLN A 27 -20.53 -27.80 -15.65
N GLU A 28 -21.18 -26.68 -15.97
CA GLU A 28 -22.63 -26.65 -16.13
C GLU A 28 -22.97 -26.34 -17.58
N ARG A 29 -23.73 -27.26 -18.17
CA ARG A 29 -24.16 -27.26 -19.58
C ARG A 29 -25.23 -26.19 -19.77
N GLN A 30 -25.12 -25.41 -20.83
CA GLN A 30 -26.20 -24.58 -21.32
C GLN A 30 -27.24 -25.41 -22.08
N PRO A 31 -28.54 -25.07 -22.01
CA PRO A 31 -29.48 -25.40 -23.05
C PRO A 31 -29.67 -24.22 -24.02
N ILE A 32 -29.60 -24.61 -25.29
CA ILE A 32 -29.90 -23.88 -26.51
C ILE A 32 -31.39 -23.52 -26.54
N ILE A 33 -31.74 -22.26 -26.81
CA ILE A 33 -33.03 -21.90 -27.42
C ILE A 33 -32.77 -20.96 -28.61
N SER A 34 -33.15 -21.47 -29.77
CA SER A 34 -33.22 -20.84 -31.08
C SER A 34 -34.55 -20.11 -31.22
N HIS A 35 -34.56 -18.87 -31.72
CA HIS A 35 -35.62 -18.39 -32.61
C HIS A 35 -35.08 -17.29 -33.54
N LYS A 36 -35.21 -17.57 -34.84
CA LYS A 36 -35.09 -16.65 -35.97
C LYS A 36 -36.44 -15.99 -36.25
N ASP A 37 -36.37 -14.99 -37.15
CA ASP A 37 -37.44 -14.37 -37.94
C ASP A 37 -38.18 -13.19 -37.34
N THR A 38 -38.57 -12.14 -38.08
CA THR A 38 -38.08 -11.38 -39.27
C THR A 38 -39.05 -10.18 -39.37
N THR A 39 -38.70 -9.19 -40.19
CA THR A 39 -39.58 -8.16 -40.81
C THR A 39 -39.91 -6.85 -40.08
N ASN A 40 -39.42 -5.75 -40.67
CA ASN A 40 -40.03 -4.42 -40.69
C ASN A 40 -41.11 -4.39 -41.80
N PRO A 41 -42.16 -3.54 -41.68
CA PRO A 41 -42.13 -2.32 -42.50
C PRO A 41 -42.79 -1.05 -41.89
N SER A 42 -42.19 0.09 -42.28
CA SER A 42 -42.72 1.43 -42.59
C SER A 42 -43.78 2.17 -41.73
N VAL A 43 -43.32 3.29 -41.17
CA VAL A 43 -43.83 4.70 -41.23
C VAL A 43 -45.29 5.01 -40.88
N SER A 44 -45.48 5.82 -39.82
CA SER A 44 -46.46 6.91 -39.80
C SER A 44 -46.07 8.09 -38.87
N SER A 45 -45.98 9.25 -39.49
CA SER A 45 -46.09 10.67 -39.06
C SER A 45 -46.40 11.10 -37.62
N SER A 46 -45.91 12.34 -37.35
CA SER A 46 -46.25 13.32 -36.31
C SER A 46 -45.52 13.13 -34.97
N SER A 47 -44.94 14.13 -34.31
CA SER A 47 -45.15 15.58 -34.33
C SER A 47 -43.86 16.29 -33.86
N PHE A 48 -43.56 17.43 -34.48
CA PHE A 48 -42.47 18.34 -34.11
C PHE A 48 -42.62 18.82 -32.67
N PHE A 49 -41.66 18.47 -31.81
CA PHE A 49 -41.42 19.16 -30.54
C PHE A 49 -40.19 20.07 -30.73
N PRO A 50 -40.23 21.33 -30.29
CA PRO A 50 -39.05 22.18 -30.34
C PRO A 50 -38.01 21.63 -29.36
N PHE A 51 -36.90 21.12 -29.91
CA PHE A 51 -35.68 20.87 -29.15
C PHE A 51 -35.16 22.22 -28.64
N THR A 52 -35.47 22.55 -27.40
CA THR A 52 -34.61 23.42 -26.62
C THR A 52 -33.28 22.69 -26.43
N PRO A 53 -32.12 23.24 -26.82
CA PRO A 53 -30.86 22.63 -26.43
C PRO A 53 -30.80 22.67 -24.91
N LEU A 54 -30.90 21.49 -24.30
CA LEU A 54 -30.66 21.32 -22.87
C LEU A 54 -29.24 21.83 -22.64
N ASN A 55 -29.16 22.93 -21.91
CA ASN A 55 -27.97 23.50 -21.33
C ASN A 55 -27.02 22.35 -20.96
N SER A 56 -25.97 22.17 -21.76
CA SER A 56 -24.96 21.16 -21.49
C SER A 56 -24.40 21.52 -20.14
N LYS A 57 -24.81 20.79 -19.09
CA LYS A 57 -24.03 20.70 -17.87
C LYS A 57 -22.65 20.36 -18.36
N GLU A 58 -21.75 21.34 -18.33
CA GLU A 58 -20.33 21.11 -18.46
C GLU A 58 -20.06 19.88 -17.63
N LEU A 59 -19.68 18.79 -18.31
CA LEU A 59 -19.10 17.63 -17.67
C LEU A 59 -17.93 18.21 -16.90
N TYR A 60 -18.12 18.36 -15.59
CA TYR A 60 -17.06 18.72 -14.67
C TYR A 60 -16.04 17.60 -14.78
N THR A 61 -15.10 17.76 -15.71
CA THR A 61 -13.85 17.04 -15.70
C THR A 61 -13.14 17.58 -14.47
N PRO A 62 -12.97 16.78 -13.40
CA PRO A 62 -12.24 17.24 -12.25
C PRO A 62 -10.88 17.74 -12.73
N SER A 63 -10.56 18.98 -12.36
CA SER A 63 -9.24 19.55 -12.58
C SER A 63 -8.17 18.55 -12.12
N PRO A 64 -7.04 18.40 -12.83
CA PRO A 64 -5.91 17.52 -12.47
C PRO A 64 -5.14 18.03 -11.24
N ALA A 65 -5.86 18.43 -10.19
CA ALA A 65 -5.32 18.61 -8.86
C ALA A 65 -4.66 17.28 -8.45
N SER A 66 -3.34 17.38 -8.39
CA SER A 66 -2.28 16.39 -8.50
C SER A 66 -2.60 14.95 -8.03
N PHE A 67 -2.24 14.00 -8.90
CA PHE A 67 -2.23 12.56 -8.66
C PHE A 67 -1.93 12.08 -7.21
N PRO A 68 -0.96 12.66 -6.44
CA PRO A 68 -0.76 12.32 -5.03
C PRO A 68 -1.97 12.53 -4.11
N GLN A 69 -2.81 13.54 -4.38
CA GLN A 69 -4.00 13.87 -3.59
C GLN A 69 -5.13 12.86 -3.75
N GLN A 70 -5.13 12.08 -4.83
CA GLN A 70 -6.09 10.99 -5.04
C GLN A 70 -5.61 9.66 -4.45
N LEU A 71 -4.29 9.47 -4.34
CA LEU A 71 -3.68 8.29 -3.74
C LEU A 71 -3.64 8.36 -2.20
N ILE A 72 -3.32 9.55 -1.66
CA ILE A 72 -3.12 9.76 -0.22
C ILE A 72 -4.33 10.49 0.37
N ILE A 73 -4.96 9.86 1.37
CA ILE A 73 -6.13 10.37 2.08
C ILE A 73 -5.70 10.73 3.51
N VAL A 74 -5.83 12.00 3.90
CA VAL A 74 -5.66 12.42 5.30
C VAL A 74 -7.00 12.28 6.01
N GLN A 75 -7.14 11.28 6.87
CA GLN A 75 -8.37 10.97 7.60
C GLN A 75 -8.12 11.12 9.10
N THR A 76 -8.57 12.22 9.68
CA THR A 76 -8.26 12.58 11.08
C THR A 76 -9.52 12.80 11.91
N SER A 77 -9.36 12.71 13.23
CA SER A 77 -10.37 13.04 14.22
C SER A 77 -9.86 14.20 15.08
N GLY A 78 -10.58 15.32 15.09
CA GLY A 78 -10.15 16.53 15.79
C GLY A 78 -8.86 17.14 15.23
N ASN A 79 -8.15 17.88 16.07
CA ASN A 79 -6.89 18.54 15.68
C ASN A 79 -5.78 17.52 15.40
N TYR A 80 -4.94 17.82 14.42
CA TYR A 80 -3.78 17.01 14.07
C TYR A 80 -2.62 17.90 13.60
N ASN A 81 -1.41 17.32 13.59
CA ASN A 81 -0.22 18.01 13.11
C ASN A 81 -0.20 18.07 11.57
N GLN A 82 -0.68 19.18 11.00
CA GLN A 82 -0.76 19.39 9.55
C GLN A 82 0.62 19.44 8.89
N GLN A 83 1.62 20.02 9.56
CA GLN A 83 2.98 20.07 9.06
C GLN A 83 3.55 18.65 8.94
N GLU A 84 3.32 17.79 9.92
CA GLU A 84 3.81 16.41 9.86
C GLU A 84 3.07 15.58 8.81
N ALA A 85 1.76 15.73 8.67
CA ALA A 85 1.02 15.11 7.56
C ALA A 85 1.59 15.53 6.20
N SER A 86 1.94 16.82 6.03
CA SER A 86 2.58 17.33 4.81
C SER A 86 3.99 16.75 4.61
N ASN A 87 4.75 16.53 5.68
CA ASN A 87 6.06 15.87 5.61
C ASN A 87 5.95 14.41 5.16
N MET A 88 4.98 13.67 5.70
CA MET A 88 4.70 12.28 5.30
C MET A 88 4.32 12.21 3.82
N ILE A 89 3.43 13.10 3.35
CA ILE A 89 3.05 13.19 1.93
C ILE A 89 4.29 13.43 1.05
N ARG A 90 5.18 14.35 1.44
CA ARG A 90 6.42 14.61 0.70
C ARG A 90 7.35 13.40 0.65
N ARG A 91 7.46 12.64 1.74
CA ARG A 91 8.27 11.40 1.77
C ARG A 91 7.66 10.33 0.87
N ILE A 92 6.36 10.08 0.94
CA ILE A 92 5.68 9.13 0.02
C ILE A 92 5.86 9.58 -1.44
N SER A 93 5.75 10.89 -1.69
CA SER A 93 5.90 11.46 -3.04
C SER A 93 7.33 11.39 -3.60
N SER A 94 8.32 10.93 -2.83
CA SER A 94 9.67 10.67 -3.35
C SER A 94 9.75 9.34 -4.11
N ILE A 95 8.77 8.44 -3.92
CA ILE A 95 8.64 7.19 -4.66
C ILE A 95 8.44 7.49 -6.15
N ASP A 96 8.98 6.63 -7.02
CA ASP A 96 8.82 6.76 -8.46
C ASP A 96 7.34 6.92 -8.86
N SER A 97 7.06 7.90 -9.71
CA SER A 97 5.69 8.30 -10.05
C SER A 97 4.91 7.22 -10.80
N LYS A 98 5.58 6.39 -11.63
CA LYS A 98 4.94 5.25 -12.30
C LYS A 98 4.50 4.21 -11.27
N THR A 99 5.33 3.97 -10.26
CA THR A 99 5.04 3.01 -9.19
C THR A 99 3.86 3.48 -8.34
N LEU A 100 3.84 4.75 -7.94
CA LEU A 100 2.69 5.32 -7.24
C LEU A 100 1.43 5.24 -8.10
N TYR A 101 1.52 5.56 -9.40
CA TYR A 101 0.40 5.50 -10.33
C TYR A 101 -0.16 4.09 -10.49
N ALA A 102 0.72 3.09 -10.57
CA ALA A 102 0.31 1.69 -10.58
C ALA A 102 -0.43 1.32 -9.28
N LEU A 103 0.05 1.76 -8.11
CA LEU A 103 -0.61 1.51 -6.82
C LEU A 103 -2.02 2.11 -6.79
N TYR A 104 -2.17 3.35 -7.25
CA TYR A 104 -3.48 4.01 -7.38
C TYR A 104 -4.44 3.25 -8.30
N ASN A 105 -3.97 2.81 -9.47
CA ASN A 105 -4.75 2.07 -10.46
C ASN A 105 -5.16 0.66 -9.97
N LYS A 106 -4.43 0.11 -9.00
CA LYS A 106 -4.81 -1.13 -8.30
C LYS A 106 -5.84 -0.90 -7.20
N ASN A 107 -6.45 0.29 -7.12
CA ASN A 107 -7.39 0.69 -6.08
C ASN A 107 -6.83 0.55 -4.66
N VAL A 108 -5.52 0.75 -4.51
CA VAL A 108 -4.90 0.89 -3.20
C VAL A 108 -4.85 2.38 -2.86
N ARG A 109 -5.14 2.70 -1.61
CA ARG A 109 -5.04 4.07 -1.05
C ARG A 109 -4.11 4.06 0.15
N ILE A 110 -3.52 5.21 0.43
CA ILE A 110 -2.68 5.43 1.61
C ILE A 110 -3.44 6.36 2.55
N LYS A 111 -3.78 5.90 3.75
CA LYS A 111 -4.48 6.69 4.77
C LYS A 111 -3.50 7.18 5.83
N LEU A 112 -3.43 8.49 5.99
CA LEU A 112 -2.73 9.14 7.09
C LEU A 112 -3.74 9.47 8.19
N ILE A 113 -3.54 8.90 9.39
CA ILE A 113 -4.50 9.01 10.50
C ILE A 113 -3.87 9.56 11.78
N ASN A 114 -4.65 10.14 12.69
CA ASN A 114 -4.17 10.57 14.02
C ASN A 114 -4.77 9.75 15.20
N PHE A 115 -5.61 8.76 14.89
CA PHE A 115 -6.29 7.89 15.84
C PHE A 115 -5.83 6.42 15.67
N PRO A 116 -6.24 5.48 16.55
CA PRO A 116 -5.89 4.05 16.42
C PRO A 116 -6.35 3.45 15.09
N LEU A 117 -5.49 2.67 14.42
CA LEU A 117 -5.82 2.11 13.09
C LEU A 117 -7.07 1.21 13.13
N THR A 118 -7.33 0.54 14.25
CA THR A 118 -8.50 -0.31 14.51
C THR A 118 -9.83 0.45 14.60
N HIS A 119 -9.81 1.78 14.50
CA HIS A 119 -11.02 2.61 14.37
C HIS A 119 -11.44 2.79 12.90
N LEU A 120 -10.57 2.42 11.94
CA LEU A 120 -10.97 2.30 10.54
C LEU A 120 -11.84 1.05 10.34
N PRO A 121 -12.93 1.12 9.56
CA PRO A 121 -13.75 -0.05 9.25
C PRO A 121 -12.94 -1.24 8.72
N GLU A 122 -11.97 -0.96 7.85
CA GLU A 122 -11.11 -1.95 7.19
C GLU A 122 -10.25 -2.75 8.16
N TYR A 123 -9.96 -2.21 9.35
CA TYR A 123 -9.10 -2.82 10.36
C TYR A 123 -9.80 -3.04 11.71
N SER A 124 -11.09 -2.76 11.80
CA SER A 124 -11.88 -2.87 13.03
C SER A 124 -11.85 -4.28 13.64
N TYR A 125 -11.71 -5.31 12.80
CA TYR A 125 -11.58 -6.71 13.21
C TYR A 125 -10.32 -7.02 14.02
N LEU A 126 -9.36 -6.09 14.10
CA LEU A 126 -8.12 -6.22 14.88
C LEU A 126 -8.21 -5.61 16.28
N ARG A 127 -9.29 -4.90 16.60
CA ARG A 127 -9.48 -4.24 17.89
C ARG A 127 -9.27 -5.21 19.05
N GLY A 128 -8.43 -4.82 20.01
CA GLY A 128 -8.09 -5.61 21.19
C GLY A 128 -7.23 -6.85 20.92
N LYS A 129 -6.89 -7.17 19.65
CA LYS A 129 -6.05 -8.32 19.32
C LYS A 129 -4.58 -7.96 19.49
N VAL A 130 -3.78 -8.91 19.95
CA VAL A 130 -2.33 -8.76 20.08
C VAL A 130 -1.69 -9.07 18.72
N PRO A 131 -0.85 -8.18 18.16
CA PRO A 131 -0.05 -8.51 16.98
C PRO A 131 0.89 -9.66 17.31
N ARG A 132 1.18 -10.50 16.33
CA ARG A 132 2.24 -11.52 16.48
C ARG A 132 3.53 -10.83 16.95
N GLY A 133 4.32 -11.44 17.82
CA GLY A 133 5.59 -10.85 18.30
C GLY A 133 5.45 -9.71 19.31
N TRP A 134 4.23 -9.26 19.61
CA TRP A 134 3.93 -8.27 20.67
C TRP A 134 3.36 -8.94 21.93
N GLU A 135 3.42 -10.27 22.01
CA GLU A 135 2.99 -11.00 23.19
C GLU A 135 3.76 -10.48 24.41
N ARG A 136 3.05 -10.29 25.53
CA ARG A 136 3.59 -9.81 26.81
C ARG A 136 4.06 -8.34 26.83
N THR A 137 3.85 -7.58 25.76
CA THR A 137 4.12 -6.12 25.77
C THR A 137 3.01 -5.32 26.45
N GLY A 138 1.80 -5.89 26.57
CA GLY A 138 0.60 -5.18 27.04
C GLY A 138 -0.08 -4.33 25.97
N TYR A 139 0.48 -4.27 24.76
CA TYR A 139 -0.07 -3.53 23.63
C TYR A 139 -0.85 -4.45 22.68
N THR A 140 -1.80 -3.85 21.96
CA THR A 140 -2.65 -4.49 20.95
C THR A 140 -2.48 -3.78 19.60
N TRP A 141 -3.17 -4.26 18.57
CA TRP A 141 -3.29 -3.57 17.27
C TRP A 141 -3.81 -2.13 17.39
N ASP A 142 -4.49 -1.78 18.49
CA ASP A 142 -4.90 -0.40 18.78
C ASP A 142 -3.70 0.54 19.00
N SER A 143 -2.52 -0.02 19.31
CA SER A 143 -1.27 0.72 19.54
C SER A 143 -0.33 0.71 18.34
N VAL A 144 -0.59 -0.13 17.34
CA VAL A 144 0.26 -0.23 16.14
C VAL A 144 0.12 1.06 15.32
N PRO A 145 1.24 1.66 14.85
CA PRO A 145 1.17 2.94 14.16
C PRO A 145 0.92 2.83 12.65
N GLY A 146 1.12 1.66 12.04
CA GLY A 146 0.91 1.47 10.60
C GLY A 146 0.65 0.02 10.19
N ALA A 147 0.16 -0.16 8.97
CA ALA A 147 -0.10 -1.46 8.39
C ALA A 147 0.01 -1.43 6.85
N GLY A 148 0.81 -2.36 6.32
CA GLY A 148 0.88 -2.73 4.91
C GLY A 148 -0.36 -3.53 4.52
N GLY A 149 -1.18 -2.97 3.64
CA GLY A 149 -2.47 -3.54 3.27
C GLY A 149 -3.21 -2.72 2.22
N ASN A 150 -4.51 -2.96 2.08
CA ASN A 150 -5.38 -2.07 1.30
C ASN A 150 -6.58 -1.64 2.18
N PRO A 151 -6.61 -0.40 2.68
CA PRO A 151 -5.65 0.69 2.42
C PRO A 151 -4.33 0.50 3.19
N VAL A 152 -3.24 1.08 2.71
CA VAL A 152 -2.04 1.32 3.54
C VAL A 152 -2.42 2.32 4.63
N VAL A 153 -1.96 2.12 5.86
CA VAL A 153 -2.23 3.04 6.98
C VAL A 153 -0.93 3.45 7.64
N ALA A 154 -0.76 4.75 7.91
CA ALA A 154 0.34 5.28 8.71
C ALA A 154 -0.16 6.39 9.63
N ARG A 155 0.24 6.34 10.90
CA ARG A 155 -0.18 7.31 11.92
C ARG A 155 0.71 8.55 11.89
N ILE A 156 0.09 9.72 11.81
CA ILE A 156 0.75 11.03 11.79
C ILE A 156 1.56 11.21 13.08
N GLY A 157 2.85 11.52 12.93
CA GLY A 157 3.81 11.68 14.04
C GLY A 157 4.61 10.44 14.41
N TYR A 158 4.31 9.29 13.80
CA TYR A 158 4.97 8.01 14.10
C TYR A 158 5.95 7.59 13.00
N SER A 159 6.42 8.51 12.15
CA SER A 159 7.25 8.16 11.01
C SER A 159 8.64 7.63 11.35
N ASN A 160 9.25 8.08 12.45
CA ASN A 160 10.65 7.83 12.74
C ASN A 160 10.86 6.52 13.51
N TYR A 161 11.96 5.83 13.18
CA TYR A 161 12.46 4.68 13.93
C TYR A 161 12.34 4.86 15.46
N GLY A 162 11.82 3.84 16.13
CA GLY A 162 11.66 3.82 17.59
C GLY A 162 10.34 4.41 18.09
N ASN A 163 9.51 4.99 17.22
CA ASN A 163 8.16 5.44 17.56
C ASN A 163 7.15 4.29 17.44
N MET A 164 7.28 3.26 18.28
CA MET A 164 6.42 2.05 18.28
C MET A 164 6.60 1.11 17.07
N HIS A 165 7.67 1.28 16.30
CA HIS A 165 8.11 0.37 15.23
C HIS A 165 9.63 0.46 15.03
N THR A 166 10.21 -0.52 14.34
CA THR A 166 11.65 -0.58 14.02
C THR A 166 12.02 -0.24 12.59
N SER A 167 11.07 0.15 11.74
CA SER A 167 11.37 0.61 10.38
C SER A 167 12.06 1.98 10.38
N ILE A 168 12.93 2.24 9.40
CA ILE A 168 13.63 3.52 9.23
C ILE A 168 12.65 4.67 8.97
N ASN A 169 11.57 4.39 8.25
CA ASN A 169 10.45 5.29 8.05
C ASN A 169 9.14 4.49 7.88
N LEU A 170 8.16 4.77 8.75
CA LEU A 170 6.90 4.03 8.81
C LEU A 170 6.16 4.04 7.46
N GLU A 171 5.77 5.21 6.97
CA GLU A 171 4.90 5.31 5.80
C GLU A 171 5.55 4.77 4.52
N LEU A 172 6.87 4.91 4.36
CA LEU A 172 7.57 4.30 3.23
C LEU A 172 7.62 2.77 3.35
N HIS A 173 7.87 2.23 4.54
CA HIS A 173 7.87 0.79 4.80
C HIS A 173 6.49 0.17 4.53
N GLU A 174 5.41 0.72 5.10
CA GLU A 174 4.06 0.20 4.88
C GLU A 174 3.60 0.35 3.42
N THR A 175 4.00 1.44 2.76
CA THR A 175 3.72 1.63 1.33
C THR A 175 4.47 0.61 0.48
N ALA A 176 5.71 0.27 0.86
CA ALA A 176 6.51 -0.73 0.15
C ALA A 176 5.89 -2.13 0.20
N HIS A 177 5.31 -2.54 1.34
CA HIS A 177 4.52 -3.78 1.43
C HIS A 177 3.35 -3.82 0.44
N ALA A 178 2.64 -2.71 0.28
CA ALA A 178 1.55 -2.63 -0.70
C ALA A 178 2.06 -2.60 -2.16
N ILE A 179 3.19 -1.94 -2.42
CA ILE A 179 3.84 -1.95 -3.73
C ILE A 179 4.28 -3.38 -4.09
N ASP A 180 4.95 -4.08 -3.17
CA ASP A 180 5.35 -5.48 -3.33
C ASP A 180 4.14 -6.33 -3.74
N ARG A 181 3.08 -6.31 -2.93
CA ARG A 181 1.91 -7.15 -3.12
C ARG A 181 1.06 -6.80 -4.34
N TYR A 182 0.65 -5.53 -4.47
CA TYR A 182 -0.40 -5.14 -5.41
C TYR A 182 0.14 -4.65 -6.76
N VAL A 183 1.33 -4.05 -6.77
CA VAL A 183 1.96 -3.55 -8.00
C VAL A 183 2.80 -4.64 -8.64
N PHE A 184 3.65 -5.31 -7.87
CA PHE A 184 4.61 -6.28 -8.39
C PHE A 184 4.30 -7.75 -8.04
N GLN A 185 3.09 -8.04 -7.56
CA GLN A 185 2.58 -9.41 -7.36
C GLN A 185 3.43 -10.26 -6.40
N ASN A 186 3.82 -9.68 -5.26
CA ASN A 186 4.73 -10.26 -4.26
C ASN A 186 6.12 -10.55 -4.86
N ILE A 187 6.73 -9.53 -5.46
CA ILE A 187 8.04 -9.63 -6.10
C ILE A 187 9.17 -9.98 -5.12
N SER A 188 8.97 -9.69 -3.82
CA SER A 188 9.84 -10.15 -2.74
C SER A 188 9.97 -11.69 -2.69
N TYR A 189 9.00 -12.43 -3.22
CA TYR A 189 9.02 -13.89 -3.34
C TYR A 189 9.42 -14.39 -4.73
N SER A 190 9.81 -13.51 -5.64
CA SER A 190 10.33 -13.92 -6.94
C SER A 190 11.67 -14.64 -6.81
N GLN A 191 11.95 -15.60 -7.70
CA GLN A 191 13.21 -16.33 -7.71
C GLN A 191 14.44 -15.43 -7.88
N GLU A 192 14.29 -14.27 -8.53
CA GLU A 192 15.33 -13.25 -8.62
C GLU A 192 15.59 -12.61 -7.26
N PHE A 193 14.55 -12.09 -6.60
CA PHE A 193 14.71 -11.41 -5.33
C PHE A 193 15.12 -12.35 -4.20
N LEU A 194 14.63 -13.59 -4.16
CA LEU A 194 15.05 -14.59 -3.18
C LEU A 194 16.55 -14.90 -3.25
N ARG A 195 17.14 -14.90 -4.46
CA ARG A 195 18.59 -15.06 -4.62
C ARG A 195 19.35 -13.86 -4.06
N ILE A 196 18.91 -12.65 -4.38
CA ILE A 196 19.48 -11.40 -3.86
C ILE A 196 19.38 -11.38 -2.33
N HIS A 197 18.18 -11.59 -1.80
CA HIS A 197 17.90 -11.66 -0.37
C HIS A 197 18.83 -12.65 0.32
N SER A 198 18.93 -13.90 -0.15
CA SER A 198 19.78 -14.93 0.45
C SER A 198 21.26 -14.54 0.54
N TYR A 199 21.74 -13.68 -0.38
CA TYR A 199 23.12 -13.21 -0.40
C TYR A 199 23.34 -11.97 0.49
N GLU A 200 22.39 -11.05 0.52
CA GLU A 200 22.60 -9.70 1.06
C GLU A 200 21.93 -9.42 2.41
N TYR A 201 20.93 -10.21 2.82
CA TYR A 201 20.11 -9.84 3.98
C TYR A 201 20.92 -9.66 5.28
N LYS A 202 21.95 -10.49 5.50
CA LYS A 202 22.84 -10.40 6.68
C LYS A 202 23.71 -9.15 6.65
N SER A 203 24.12 -8.70 5.46
CA SER A 203 24.92 -7.48 5.28
C SER A 203 24.11 -6.21 5.56
N PHE A 204 22.78 -6.28 5.39
CA PHE A 204 21.87 -5.19 5.70
C PHE A 204 21.64 -5.04 7.21
N SER A 205 21.36 -6.15 7.90
CA SER A 205 21.09 -6.14 9.33
C SER A 205 21.17 -7.55 9.93
N ASN A 206 21.59 -7.62 11.19
CA ASN A 206 21.63 -8.86 11.98
C ASN A 206 20.27 -9.25 12.57
N SER A 207 19.22 -8.47 12.32
CA SER A 207 17.87 -8.78 12.82
C SER A 207 17.29 -10.01 12.10
N SER A 208 16.82 -10.99 12.87
CA SER A 208 16.09 -12.14 12.32
C SER A 208 14.79 -11.75 11.64
N TYR A 209 14.30 -10.54 11.88
CA TYR A 209 13.14 -9.98 11.20
C TYR A 209 13.32 -9.91 9.68
N TYR A 210 14.53 -9.60 9.21
CA TYR A 210 14.83 -9.52 7.79
C TYR A 210 15.15 -10.87 7.15
N TYR A 211 14.92 -11.98 7.87
CA TYR A 211 14.87 -13.31 7.25
C TYR A 211 13.62 -13.48 6.39
N TYR A 212 12.56 -12.70 6.67
CA TYR A 212 11.37 -12.64 5.84
C TYR A 212 11.63 -11.73 4.61
N PRO A 213 11.58 -12.25 3.37
CA PRO A 213 11.93 -11.49 2.17
C PRO A 213 11.09 -10.22 1.97
N GLU A 214 9.81 -10.24 2.34
CA GLU A 214 8.89 -9.10 2.25
C GLU A 214 9.27 -7.97 3.20
N GLU A 215 9.68 -8.29 4.43
CA GLU A 215 10.11 -7.30 5.41
C GLU A 215 11.46 -6.69 5.04
N TYR A 216 12.37 -7.53 4.52
CA TYR A 216 13.62 -7.06 3.94
C TYR A 216 13.39 -6.14 2.74
N PHE A 217 12.50 -6.54 1.82
CA PHE A 217 12.13 -5.73 0.68
C PHE A 217 11.56 -4.38 1.11
N ALA A 218 10.57 -4.38 2.01
CA ALA A 218 9.90 -3.17 2.46
C ALA A 218 10.87 -2.19 3.12
N GLU A 219 11.76 -2.69 3.98
CA GLU A 219 12.77 -1.85 4.63
C GLU A 219 13.83 -1.33 3.66
N ALA A 220 14.36 -2.19 2.78
CA ALA A 220 15.31 -1.77 1.76
C ALA A 220 14.72 -0.71 0.81
N TYR A 221 13.44 -0.86 0.45
CA TYR A 221 12.69 0.13 -0.33
C TYR A 221 12.55 1.47 0.40
N ALA A 222 12.26 1.44 1.71
CA ALA A 222 12.23 2.63 2.54
C ALA A 222 13.59 3.34 2.60
N TYR A 223 14.69 2.60 2.75
CA TYR A 223 16.04 3.15 2.67
C TYR A 223 16.33 3.81 1.31
N TYR A 224 15.89 3.19 0.22
CA TYR A 224 16.12 3.74 -1.13
C TYR A 224 15.43 5.10 -1.32
N TYR A 225 14.20 5.27 -0.82
CA TYR A 225 13.37 6.45 -1.08
C TYR A 225 13.39 7.53 0.01
N LEU A 226 13.87 7.24 1.21
CA LEU A 226 13.81 8.20 2.33
C LEU A 226 14.68 9.45 2.11
N ASN A 227 15.97 9.29 1.80
CA ASN A 227 16.88 10.39 1.48
C ASN A 227 18.18 9.89 0.82
N SER A 228 19.04 10.82 0.38
CA SER A 228 20.32 10.48 -0.27
C SER A 228 21.27 9.68 0.61
N SER A 229 21.33 9.97 1.91
CA SER A 229 22.22 9.28 2.86
C SER A 229 21.82 7.81 3.03
N THR A 230 20.54 7.54 3.27
CA THR A 230 19.99 6.17 3.40
C THR A 230 20.09 5.38 2.11
N ARG A 231 19.89 6.04 0.97
CA ARG A 231 20.11 5.44 -0.35
C ARG A 231 21.56 5.02 -0.58
N GLU A 232 22.52 5.84 -0.18
CA GLU A 232 23.95 5.50 -0.32
C GLU A 232 24.37 4.37 0.63
N MET A 233 23.81 4.35 1.85
CA MET A 233 24.00 3.21 2.77
C MET A 233 23.48 1.91 2.14
N LEU A 234 22.29 1.92 1.54
CA LEU A 234 21.72 0.75 0.87
C LEU A 234 22.64 0.28 -0.27
N LYS A 235 23.10 1.21 -1.11
CA LYS A 235 24.01 0.92 -2.23
C LYS A 235 25.32 0.29 -1.77
N THR A 236 25.85 0.74 -0.64
CA THR A 236 27.13 0.26 -0.08
C THR A 236 26.98 -1.12 0.57
N LEU A 237 25.93 -1.32 1.36
CA LEU A 237 25.73 -2.53 2.15
C LEU A 237 25.16 -3.69 1.33
N VAL A 238 24.23 -3.39 0.42
CA VAL A 238 23.43 -4.37 -0.33
C VAL A 238 23.23 -3.92 -1.79
N PRO A 239 24.33 -3.86 -2.57
CA PRO A 239 24.33 -3.30 -3.92
C PRO A 239 23.39 -4.00 -4.91
N TYR A 240 23.16 -5.32 -4.80
CA TYR A 240 22.23 -6.02 -5.69
C TYR A 240 20.77 -5.65 -5.38
N THR A 241 20.42 -5.49 -4.11
CA THR A 241 19.11 -5.01 -3.66
C THR A 241 18.88 -3.58 -4.11
N TYR A 242 19.89 -2.70 -3.97
CA TYR A 242 19.84 -1.35 -4.51
C TYR A 242 19.54 -1.34 -6.02
N GLN A 243 20.28 -2.15 -6.80
CA GLN A 243 20.08 -2.23 -8.25
C GLN A 243 18.73 -2.83 -8.62
N PHE A 244 18.25 -3.80 -7.85
CA PHE A 244 16.93 -4.38 -8.05
C PHE A 244 15.83 -3.34 -7.89
N ILE A 245 15.83 -2.59 -6.77
CA ILE A 245 14.85 -1.53 -6.50
C ILE A 245 14.92 -0.44 -7.57
N GLN A 246 16.13 -0.01 -7.96
CA GLN A 246 16.34 0.99 -9.00
C GLN A 246 15.67 0.61 -10.33
N LYS A 247 15.63 -0.68 -10.67
CA LYS A 247 15.08 -1.18 -11.93
C LYS A 247 13.58 -1.48 -11.87
N LEU A 248 12.94 -1.46 -10.69
CA LEU A 248 11.50 -1.79 -10.55
C LEU A 248 10.58 -0.94 -11.44
N PRO A 249 10.75 0.39 -11.54
CA PRO A 249 9.90 1.21 -12.41
C PRO A 249 9.97 0.85 -13.90
N LEU A 250 11.01 0.12 -14.33
CA LEU A 250 11.17 -0.36 -15.71
C LEU A 250 10.36 -1.63 -15.98
N ARG A 251 9.74 -2.23 -14.96
CA ARG A 251 8.92 -3.45 -15.05
C ARG A 251 7.41 -3.17 -15.12
N LEU A 252 7.03 -1.88 -15.15
CA LEU A 252 5.64 -1.39 -15.20
C LEU A 252 5.17 -1.12 -16.62
#